data_AF-A0A1G3NYC7-F1
#
_entry.id   AF-A0A1G3NYC7-F1
#
_cell.length_a   1.000
_cell.length_b   1.000
_cell.length_c   1.000
_cell.angle_alpha   90.00
_cell.angle_beta   90.00
_cell.angle_gamma   90.00
#
_symmetry.space_group_name_H-M   'P 1'
#
loop_
_entity.id
_entity.type
_entity.pdbx_description
1 polymer ?
#
loop_
_entity_poly.entity_id
_entity_poly.type
_entity_poly.pdbx_seq_one_letter_code
_entity_poly.pdbx_strand_id
1 'polypeptide(L)'
;MKVIKILNNEILSLLEAEVLSFPKYATQILNLANQNAQGTRPAVVGQMSDLIQEFKGDKIKDWEEWYLNKHPEAISLAATKIFDMVNHFKEVMTQIDKEMIEKWVKDLVIIKTFVGLKFQEAILKYVAKQFSFSYRLAEPQEESQGIDGFINVIPVSIKPISYEIKKSLSEKILVSIIFYKKLKDGIKISYNENVFL
;
A
#
# COMPACT_ATOMS: atom_id res chain seq x y z
N MET A 1 12.48 30.47 -9.88
CA MET A 1 13.13 29.35 -9.15
C MET A 1 13.86 28.49 -10.15
N LYS A 2 15.10 28.08 -9.85
CA LYS A 2 15.89 27.17 -10.69
C LYS A 2 15.69 25.75 -10.17
N VAL A 3 15.36 24.80 -11.04
CA VAL A 3 15.24 23.37 -10.71
C VAL A 3 16.36 22.64 -11.43
N ILE A 4 17.19 21.89 -10.69
CA ILE A 4 18.29 21.10 -11.21
C ILE A 4 18.11 19.67 -10.71
N LYS A 5 18.32 18.68 -11.58
CA LYS A 5 18.37 17.26 -11.23
C LYS A 5 19.82 16.84 -11.11
N ILE A 6 20.19 16.27 -9.96
CA ILE A 6 21.47 15.58 -9.76
C ILE A 6 21.20 14.08 -9.93
N LEU A 7 22.06 13.38 -10.68
CA LEU A 7 21.91 11.95 -10.89
C LEU A 7 22.48 11.14 -9.71
N ASN A 8 22.00 9.92 -9.49
CA ASN A 8 22.48 9.10 -8.36
C ASN A 8 23.97 8.76 -8.45
N ASN A 9 24.50 8.54 -9.66
CA ASN A 9 25.93 8.32 -9.87
C ASN A 9 26.75 9.59 -9.57
N GLU A 10 26.22 10.77 -9.87
CA GLU A 10 26.84 12.04 -9.49
C GLU A 10 26.87 12.20 -7.97
N ILE A 11 25.79 11.85 -7.27
CA ILE A 11 25.75 11.86 -5.80
C ILE A 11 26.81 10.91 -5.21
N LEU A 12 26.90 9.67 -5.72
CA LEU A 12 27.90 8.70 -5.25
C LEU A 12 29.33 9.21 -5.49
N SER A 13 29.60 9.79 -6.67
CA SER A 13 30.90 10.39 -6.99
C SER A 13 31.24 11.56 -6.06
N LEU A 14 30.28 12.45 -5.80
CA LEU A 14 30.44 13.59 -4.89
C LEU A 14 30.68 13.15 -3.43
N LEU A 15 30.23 11.97 -3.05
CA LEU A 15 30.41 11.38 -1.72
C LEU A 15 31.53 10.34 -1.67
N GLU A 16 32.34 10.22 -2.74
CA GLU A 16 33.43 9.24 -2.87
C GLU A 16 32.99 7.79 -2.63
N ALA A 17 31.71 7.48 -2.89
CA ALA A 17 31.11 6.18 -2.64
C ALA A 17 31.18 5.27 -3.88
N GLU A 18 31.34 3.96 -3.64
CA GLU A 18 31.42 2.96 -4.70
C GLU A 18 30.06 2.73 -5.38
N VAL A 19 30.11 2.50 -6.70
CA VAL A 19 28.93 2.09 -7.48
C VAL A 19 28.84 0.57 -7.48
N LEU A 20 27.87 0.02 -6.76
CA LEU A 20 27.59 -1.41 -6.77
C LEU A 20 26.69 -1.76 -7.97
N SER A 21 27.05 -2.83 -8.68
CA SER A 21 26.28 -3.38 -9.79
C SER A 21 25.73 -4.75 -9.42
N PHE A 22 24.46 -4.97 -9.74
CA PHE A 22 23.77 -6.23 -9.53
C PHE A 22 23.12 -6.71 -10.83
N PRO A 23 22.96 -8.03 -11.02
CA PRO A 23 22.21 -8.56 -12.16
C PRO A 23 20.80 -7.97 -12.26
N LYS A 24 20.25 -7.92 -13.47
CA LYS A 24 18.89 -7.45 -13.70
C LYS A 24 17.91 -8.20 -12.78
N TYR A 25 17.03 -7.44 -12.12
CA TYR A 25 16.03 -7.90 -11.14
C TYR A 25 16.56 -8.41 -9.78
N ALA A 26 17.88 -8.59 -9.60
CA ALA A 26 18.43 -9.10 -8.33
C ALA A 26 18.04 -8.21 -7.14
N THR A 27 18.12 -6.89 -7.29
CA THR A 27 17.73 -5.95 -6.23
C THR A 27 16.24 -6.02 -5.88
N GLN A 28 15.36 -6.34 -6.83
CA GLN A 28 13.93 -6.51 -6.57
C GLN A 28 13.67 -7.74 -5.70
N ILE A 29 14.36 -8.84 -6.00
CA ILE A 29 14.28 -10.09 -5.22
C ILE A 29 14.85 -9.87 -3.82
N LEU A 30 16.03 -9.22 -3.70
CA LEU A 30 16.66 -8.92 -2.43
C LEU A 30 15.81 -7.98 -1.57
N ASN A 31 15.18 -6.97 -2.16
CA ASN A 31 14.28 -6.06 -1.44
C ASN A 31 13.05 -6.79 -0.91
N LEU A 32 12.42 -7.65 -1.72
CA LEU A 32 11.29 -8.47 -1.28
C LEU A 32 11.69 -9.45 -0.18
N ALA A 33 12.86 -10.09 -0.33
CA ALA A 33 13.40 -11.01 0.67
C ALA A 33 13.68 -10.29 1.98
N ASN A 34 14.30 -9.11 1.94
CA ASN A 34 14.56 -8.30 3.12
C ASN A 34 13.27 -7.80 3.78
N GLN A 35 12.25 -7.41 3.01
CA GLN A 35 10.95 -7.00 3.56
C GLN A 35 10.29 -8.12 4.36
N ASN A 36 10.34 -9.36 3.86
CA ASN A 36 9.77 -10.52 4.52
C ASN A 36 10.62 -10.99 5.71
N ALA A 37 11.94 -11.08 5.52
CA ALA A 37 12.89 -11.54 6.54
C ALA A 37 13.16 -10.50 7.63
N GLN A 38 12.83 -9.23 7.36
CA GLN A 38 13.11 -8.10 8.24
C GLN A 38 14.62 -7.98 8.57
N GLY A 39 15.48 -8.30 7.59
CA GLY A 39 16.93 -8.45 7.75
C GLY A 39 17.64 -7.15 8.14
N THR A 40 17.15 -6.00 7.67
CA THR A 40 17.76 -4.68 7.96
C THR A 40 16.91 -3.85 8.93
N ARG A 41 16.13 -4.48 9.81
CA ARG A 41 15.43 -3.73 10.87
C ARG A 41 16.42 -3.17 11.90
N PRO A 42 16.03 -2.15 12.67
CA PRO A 42 16.91 -1.54 13.67
C PRO A 42 17.45 -2.53 14.71
N ALA A 43 16.69 -3.57 15.03
CA ALA A 43 17.13 -4.64 15.92
C ALA A 43 18.29 -5.51 15.36
N VAL A 44 18.59 -5.42 14.06
CA VAL A 44 19.67 -6.19 13.39
C VAL A 44 20.83 -5.28 13.02
N VAL A 45 20.55 -4.15 12.39
CA VAL A 45 21.57 -3.24 11.83
C VAL A 45 21.74 -1.95 12.61
N GLY A 46 20.95 -1.74 13.66
CA GLY A 46 20.87 -0.45 14.36
C GLY A 46 19.97 0.55 13.65
N GLN A 47 19.63 1.63 14.35
CA GLN A 47 18.77 2.70 13.84
C GLN A 47 19.62 3.70 13.05
N MET A 48 19.63 3.60 11.71
CA MET A 48 20.51 4.41 10.85
C MET A 48 20.37 5.93 11.07
N SER A 49 19.15 6.41 11.34
CA SER A 49 18.88 7.83 11.62
C SER A 49 19.61 8.35 12.85
N ASP A 50 19.79 7.49 13.85
CA ASP A 50 20.38 7.85 15.13
C ASP A 50 21.90 7.70 15.02
N LEU A 51 22.35 6.60 14.41
CA LEU A 51 23.76 6.30 14.16
C LEU A 51 24.46 7.37 13.33
N ILE A 52 23.82 7.89 12.28
CA ILE A 52 24.43 8.94 11.45
C ILE A 52 24.59 10.29 12.20
N GLN A 53 23.79 10.55 13.24
CA GLN A 53 23.95 11.75 14.09
C GLN A 53 25.09 11.60 15.11
N GLU A 54 25.37 10.36 15.51
CA GLU A 54 26.50 10.05 16.38
C GLU A 54 27.84 10.10 15.63
N PHE A 55 27.86 9.67 14.37
CA PHE A 55 29.05 9.72 13.52
C PHE A 55 29.55 11.15 13.31
N LYS A 56 30.85 11.35 13.49
CA LYS A 56 31.51 12.68 13.42
C LYS A 56 32.36 12.89 12.16
N GLY A 57 32.57 11.84 11.36
CA GLY A 57 33.29 11.95 10.10
C GLY A 57 32.39 12.45 8.96
N ASP A 58 32.99 12.66 7.80
CA ASP A 58 32.33 13.12 6.57
C ASP A 58 32.62 12.24 5.36
N LYS A 59 33.45 11.21 5.51
CA LYS A 59 33.82 10.28 4.43
C LYS A 59 33.17 8.91 4.59
N ILE A 60 32.88 8.28 3.46
CA ILE A 60 32.27 6.96 3.42
C ILE A 60 33.13 5.87 4.08
N LYS A 61 34.46 5.94 3.92
CA LYS A 61 35.40 4.99 4.55
C LYS A 61 35.37 5.09 6.08
N ASP A 62 35.36 6.31 6.59
CA ASP A 62 35.30 6.58 8.03
C ASP A 62 33.95 6.10 8.60
N TRP A 63 32.87 6.27 7.84
CA TRP A 63 31.55 5.75 8.21
C TRP A 63 31.53 4.23 8.28
N GLU A 64 32.09 3.56 7.27
CA GLU A 64 32.16 2.09 7.22
C GLU A 64 32.94 1.53 8.41
N GLU A 65 34.15 2.04 8.67
CA GLU A 65 34.96 1.61 9.81
C GLU A 65 34.26 1.88 11.16
N TRP A 66 33.70 3.07 11.33
CA TRP A 66 32.98 3.44 12.56
C TRP A 66 31.75 2.54 12.79
N TYR A 67 30.96 2.31 11.74
CA TYR A 67 29.77 1.47 11.81
C TYR A 67 30.12 0.01 12.11
N LEU A 68 31.10 -0.57 11.41
CA LEU A 68 31.51 -1.96 11.61
C LEU A 68 32.17 -2.18 12.98
N ASN A 69 32.87 -1.21 13.53
CA ASN A 69 33.39 -1.29 14.90
C ASN A 69 32.25 -1.35 15.95
N LYS A 70 31.14 -0.63 15.70
CA LYS A 70 29.97 -0.61 16.61
C LYS A 70 29.02 -1.79 16.38
N HIS A 71 28.94 -2.29 15.14
CA HIS A 71 28.03 -3.32 14.69
C HIS A 71 28.75 -4.40 13.84
N PRO A 72 29.72 -5.14 14.41
CA PRO A 72 30.63 -6.01 13.65
C PRO A 72 29.93 -7.14 12.90
N GLU A 73 28.81 -7.63 13.42
CA GLU A 73 28.06 -8.74 12.83
C GLU A 73 26.81 -8.29 12.06
N ALA A 74 26.49 -6.99 12.03
CA ALA A 74 25.21 -6.54 11.50
C ALA A 74 25.04 -6.88 10.00
N ILE A 75 26.10 -6.73 9.21
CA ILE A 75 26.07 -7.04 7.78
C ILE A 75 25.90 -8.55 7.55
N SER A 76 26.67 -9.39 8.25
CA SER A 76 26.59 -10.84 8.10
C SER A 76 25.25 -11.39 8.57
N LEU A 77 24.74 -10.92 9.72
CA LEU A 77 23.43 -11.33 10.23
C LEU A 77 22.27 -10.91 9.31
N ALA A 78 22.31 -9.67 8.79
CA ALA A 78 21.32 -9.22 7.81
C ALA A 78 21.40 -10.04 6.53
N ALA A 79 22.62 -10.31 6.02
CA ALA A 79 22.84 -11.11 4.83
C ALA A 79 22.33 -12.54 5.00
N THR A 80 22.59 -13.21 6.12
CA THR A 80 22.09 -14.56 6.42
C THR A 80 20.56 -14.60 6.39
N LYS A 81 19.90 -13.66 7.08
CA LYS A 81 18.42 -13.60 7.10
C LYS A 81 17.83 -13.41 5.70
N ILE A 82 18.43 -12.53 4.89
CA ILE A 82 17.98 -12.27 3.52
C ILE A 82 18.26 -13.52 2.65
N PHE A 83 19.41 -14.15 2.80
CA PHE A 83 19.78 -15.35 2.05
C PHE A 83 18.84 -16.53 2.32
N ASP A 84 18.49 -16.75 3.58
CA ASP A 84 17.52 -17.78 3.95
C ASP A 84 16.18 -17.53 3.25
N MET A 85 15.68 -16.29 3.26
CA MET A 85 14.43 -15.94 2.56
C MET A 85 14.55 -16.07 1.04
N VAL A 86 15.71 -15.76 0.44
CA VAL A 86 15.96 -16.02 -0.98
C VAL A 86 15.88 -17.52 -1.29
N ASN A 87 16.39 -18.39 -0.41
CA ASN A 87 16.26 -19.84 -0.60
C ASN A 87 14.81 -20.32 -0.49
N HIS A 88 14.02 -19.79 0.46
CA HIS A 88 12.58 -20.04 0.49
C HIS A 88 11.88 -19.60 -0.80
N PHE A 89 12.26 -18.44 -1.37
CA PHE A 89 11.72 -18.05 -2.67
C PHE A 89 12.10 -19.02 -3.79
N LYS A 90 13.33 -19.52 -3.83
CA LYS A 90 13.72 -20.55 -4.82
C LYS A 90 12.84 -21.79 -4.70
N GLU A 91 12.54 -22.24 -3.48
CA GLU A 91 11.66 -23.38 -3.24
C GLU A 91 10.21 -23.13 -3.64
N VAL A 92 9.69 -21.93 -3.41
CA VAL A 92 8.31 -21.57 -3.84
C VAL A 92 8.24 -21.38 -5.35
N MET A 93 9.28 -20.83 -5.98
CA MET A 93 9.32 -20.62 -7.43
C MET A 93 9.16 -21.91 -8.23
N THR A 94 9.63 -23.06 -7.71
CA THR A 94 9.45 -24.36 -8.38
C THR A 94 8.01 -24.87 -8.32
N GLN A 95 7.18 -24.32 -7.42
CA GLN A 95 5.77 -24.67 -7.24
C GLN A 95 4.84 -23.77 -8.07
N ILE A 96 5.36 -22.67 -8.65
CA ILE A 96 4.58 -21.77 -9.48
C ILE A 96 4.51 -22.33 -10.89
N ASP A 97 3.31 -22.80 -11.27
CA ASP A 97 3.00 -23.24 -12.62
C ASP A 97 2.13 -22.23 -13.38
N LYS A 98 1.94 -22.51 -14.67
CA LYS A 98 1.13 -21.66 -15.55
C LYS A 98 -0.34 -21.59 -15.10
N GLU A 99 -0.89 -22.67 -14.57
CA GLU A 99 -2.29 -22.72 -14.13
C GLU A 99 -2.52 -21.81 -12.92
N MET A 100 -1.60 -21.81 -11.96
CA MET A 100 -1.61 -20.91 -10.80
C MET A 100 -1.52 -19.45 -11.25
N ILE A 101 -0.65 -19.14 -12.22
CA ILE A 101 -0.53 -17.80 -12.78
C ILE A 101 -1.84 -17.39 -13.47
N GLU A 102 -2.44 -18.25 -14.29
CA GLU A 102 -3.72 -17.96 -14.96
C GLU A 102 -4.85 -17.71 -13.94
N LYS A 103 -4.90 -18.49 -12.85
CA LYS A 103 -5.84 -18.25 -11.75
C LYS A 103 -5.61 -16.90 -11.08
N TRP A 104 -4.35 -16.56 -10.79
CA TRP A 104 -3.98 -15.27 -10.20
C TRP A 104 -4.33 -14.09 -11.13
N VAL A 105 -4.08 -14.22 -12.44
CA VAL A 105 -4.45 -13.21 -13.45
C VAL A 105 -5.97 -13.08 -13.55
N LYS A 106 -6.71 -14.19 -13.57
CA LYS A 106 -8.18 -14.17 -13.57
C LYS A 106 -8.75 -13.49 -12.32
N ASP A 107 -8.20 -13.80 -11.15
CA ASP A 107 -8.58 -13.12 -9.91
C ASP A 107 -8.34 -11.61 -10.00
N LEU A 108 -7.17 -11.20 -10.48
CA LEU A 108 -6.83 -9.79 -10.64
C LEU A 108 -7.73 -9.07 -11.66
N VAL A 109 -7.84 -9.60 -12.87
CA VAL A 109 -8.47 -8.94 -14.02
C VAL A 109 -9.99 -9.01 -13.95
N ILE A 110 -10.55 -10.15 -13.57
CA ILE A 110 -12.01 -10.36 -13.58
C ILE A 110 -12.58 -10.08 -12.20
N ILE A 111 -12.13 -10.80 -11.18
CA ILE A 111 -12.80 -10.83 -9.87
C ILE A 111 -12.59 -9.51 -9.14
N LYS A 112 -11.33 -9.15 -8.87
CA LYS A 112 -10.97 -7.93 -8.13
C LYS A 112 -11.40 -6.67 -8.85
N THR A 113 -11.30 -6.63 -10.18
CA THR A 113 -11.81 -5.50 -10.97
C THR A 113 -13.32 -5.38 -10.86
N PHE A 114 -14.07 -6.46 -11.09
CA PHE A 114 -15.53 -6.39 -11.03
C PHE A 114 -16.03 -6.01 -9.63
N VAL A 115 -15.49 -6.65 -8.58
CA VAL A 115 -15.79 -6.29 -7.19
C VAL A 115 -15.41 -4.85 -6.90
N GLY A 116 -14.25 -4.40 -7.37
CA GLY A 116 -13.77 -3.03 -7.21
C GLY A 116 -14.62 -1.98 -7.92
N LEU A 117 -15.23 -2.31 -9.06
CA LEU A 117 -16.14 -1.43 -9.82
C LEU A 117 -17.57 -1.46 -9.26
N LYS A 118 -18.02 -2.60 -8.73
CA LYS A 118 -19.38 -2.79 -8.20
C LYS A 118 -19.48 -2.66 -6.68
N PHE A 119 -18.43 -2.19 -6.01
CA PHE A 119 -18.39 -2.15 -4.54
C PHE A 119 -19.47 -1.23 -3.95
N GLN A 120 -19.83 -0.13 -4.63
CA GLN A 120 -20.92 0.76 -4.19
C GLN A 120 -22.26 0.02 -4.21
N GLU A 121 -22.52 -0.75 -5.27
CA GLU A 121 -23.71 -1.60 -5.38
C GLU A 121 -23.80 -2.61 -4.23
N ALA A 122 -22.67 -3.23 -3.85
CA ALA A 122 -22.62 -4.17 -2.74
C ALA A 122 -22.99 -3.50 -1.39
N ILE A 123 -22.58 -2.25 -1.17
CA ILE A 123 -22.97 -1.47 0.01
C ILE A 123 -24.48 -1.19 0.01
N LEU A 124 -25.03 -0.70 -1.10
CA LEU A 124 -26.48 -0.46 -1.22
C LEU A 124 -27.27 -1.73 -0.93
N LYS A 125 -26.89 -2.84 -1.57
CA LYS A 125 -27.54 -4.14 -1.41
C LYS A 125 -27.47 -4.63 0.04
N TYR A 126 -26.33 -4.45 0.71
CA TYR A 126 -26.16 -4.86 2.10
C TYR A 126 -27.06 -4.06 3.04
N VAL A 127 -27.08 -2.72 2.91
CA VAL A 127 -27.91 -1.85 3.76
C VAL A 127 -29.40 -2.10 3.48
N ALA A 128 -29.82 -2.15 2.21
CA ALA A 128 -31.20 -2.44 1.85
C ALA A 128 -31.68 -3.78 2.44
N LYS A 129 -30.83 -4.82 2.44
CA LYS A 129 -31.12 -6.10 3.07
C LYS A 129 -31.35 -6.00 4.58
N GLN A 130 -30.64 -5.12 5.31
CA GLN A 130 -30.85 -4.95 6.76
C GLN A 130 -32.26 -4.45 7.09
N PHE A 131 -32.84 -3.63 6.21
CA PHE A 131 -34.17 -3.04 6.39
C PHE A 131 -35.27 -3.73 5.55
N SER A 132 -34.97 -4.88 4.93
CA SER A 132 -35.89 -5.59 4.01
C SER A 132 -36.42 -4.71 2.87
N PHE A 133 -35.58 -3.79 2.39
CA PHE A 133 -35.87 -2.87 1.31
C PHE A 133 -35.29 -3.34 -0.03
N SER A 134 -35.83 -2.81 -1.13
CA SER A 134 -35.21 -2.89 -2.45
C SER A 134 -34.04 -1.91 -2.55
N TYR A 135 -33.17 -2.09 -3.54
CA TYR A 135 -32.14 -1.13 -3.89
C TYR A 135 -32.11 -0.91 -5.40
N ARG A 136 -31.58 0.24 -5.83
CA ARG A 136 -31.17 0.47 -7.22
C ARG A 136 -29.94 1.37 -7.28
N LEU A 137 -29.17 1.24 -8.36
CA LEU A 137 -28.12 2.20 -8.67
C LEU A 137 -28.74 3.51 -9.17
N ALA A 138 -27.96 4.58 -9.06
CA ALA A 138 -28.31 5.87 -9.64
C ALA A 138 -28.14 5.84 -11.17
N GLU A 139 -29.00 6.56 -11.87
CA GLU A 139 -28.82 6.88 -13.28
C GLU A 139 -27.76 7.99 -13.44
N PRO A 140 -27.13 8.16 -14.62
CA PRO A 140 -26.09 9.17 -14.81
C PRO A 140 -26.49 10.60 -14.42
N GLN A 141 -27.76 10.98 -14.64
CA GLN A 141 -28.26 12.29 -14.23
C GLN A 141 -28.37 12.43 -12.70
N GLU A 142 -28.63 11.34 -11.98
CA GLU A 142 -28.72 11.30 -10.53
C GLU A 142 -27.31 11.27 -9.90
N GLU A 143 -26.37 10.53 -10.51
CA GLU A 143 -24.96 10.53 -10.10
C GLU A 143 -24.34 11.93 -10.20
N SER A 144 -24.68 12.70 -11.24
CA SER A 144 -24.22 14.09 -11.39
C SER A 144 -24.73 15.02 -10.27
N GLN A 145 -25.78 14.62 -9.56
CA GLN A 145 -26.33 15.33 -8.39
C GLN A 145 -25.76 14.80 -7.06
N GLY A 146 -24.80 13.88 -7.12
CA GLY A 146 -24.16 13.28 -5.95
C GLY A 146 -24.91 12.10 -5.35
N ILE A 147 -25.89 11.52 -6.06
CA ILE A 147 -26.60 10.32 -5.61
C ILE A 147 -25.90 9.09 -6.19
N ASP A 148 -25.38 8.20 -5.35
CA ASP A 148 -24.71 6.98 -5.79
C ASP A 148 -25.70 5.79 -5.90
N GLY A 149 -26.88 5.91 -5.30
CA GLY A 149 -27.99 4.98 -5.49
C GLY A 149 -29.14 5.23 -4.52
N PHE A 150 -30.08 4.28 -4.49
CA PHE A 150 -31.28 4.36 -3.67
C PHE A 150 -31.46 3.09 -2.86
N ILE A 151 -31.93 3.28 -1.64
CA ILE A 151 -32.42 2.21 -0.77
C ILE A 151 -33.92 2.48 -0.60
N ASN A 152 -34.75 1.61 -1.16
CA ASN A 152 -36.16 1.88 -1.45
C ASN A 152 -36.32 3.18 -2.27
N VAL A 153 -36.99 4.20 -1.71
CA VAL A 153 -37.17 5.53 -2.32
C VAL A 153 -36.15 6.56 -1.83
N ILE A 154 -35.27 6.18 -0.91
CA ILE A 154 -34.35 7.11 -0.24
C ILE A 154 -33.05 7.23 -1.05
N PRO A 155 -32.69 8.42 -1.54
CA PRO A 155 -31.42 8.63 -2.22
C PRO A 155 -30.27 8.63 -1.22
N VAL A 156 -29.17 7.96 -1.58
CA VAL A 156 -27.97 7.89 -0.76
C VAL A 156 -26.71 8.16 -1.58
N SER A 157 -25.70 8.73 -0.92
CA SER A 157 -24.34 8.84 -1.46
C SER A 157 -23.40 7.91 -0.70
N ILE A 158 -22.44 7.30 -1.39
CA ILE A 158 -21.45 6.38 -0.81
C ILE A 158 -20.07 7.01 -0.92
N LYS A 159 -19.51 7.43 0.21
CA LYS A 159 -18.23 8.15 0.25
C LYS A 159 -17.20 7.47 1.15
N PRO A 160 -15.90 7.51 0.83
CA PRO A 160 -14.88 7.04 1.75
C PRO A 160 -14.84 7.93 3.00
N ILE A 161 -14.50 7.37 4.15
CA ILE A 161 -14.42 8.12 5.42
C ILE A 161 -13.43 9.31 5.37
N SER A 162 -12.46 9.30 4.46
CA SER A 162 -11.56 10.43 4.23
C SER A 162 -12.27 11.68 3.70
N TYR A 163 -13.48 11.53 3.14
CA TYR A 163 -14.33 12.66 2.73
C TYR A 163 -14.92 13.40 3.94
N GLU A 164 -15.29 12.67 5.01
CA GLU A 164 -15.82 13.25 6.24
C GLU A 164 -14.83 14.23 6.90
N ILE A 165 -13.53 13.94 6.81
CA ILE A 165 -12.45 14.77 7.35
C ILE A 165 -12.20 16.01 6.47
N LYS A 166 -12.56 15.97 5.18
CA LYS A 166 -12.35 17.04 4.18
C LYS A 166 -13.58 17.94 4.01
N LYS A 167 -14.31 18.28 5.09
CA LYS A 167 -15.47 19.20 5.11
C LYS A 167 -15.22 20.63 4.56
N SER A 168 -14.08 20.88 3.91
CA SER A 168 -13.75 22.09 3.15
C SER A 168 -14.07 21.99 1.64
N LEU A 169 -14.62 20.88 1.14
CA LEU A 169 -15.02 20.74 -0.27
C LEU A 169 -16.43 21.32 -0.50
N SER A 170 -16.54 22.14 -1.54
CA SER A 170 -17.66 23.02 -1.89
C SER A 170 -18.99 22.34 -2.27
N GLU A 171 -19.07 21.01 -2.19
CA GLU A 171 -20.25 20.23 -2.59
C GLU A 171 -21.27 20.15 -1.44
N LYS A 172 -22.42 20.80 -1.62
CA LYS A 172 -23.58 20.57 -0.76
C LYS A 172 -24.26 19.27 -1.17
N ILE A 173 -23.82 18.14 -0.61
CA ILE A 173 -24.53 16.86 -0.75
C ILE A 173 -25.79 16.94 0.11
N LEU A 174 -26.96 17.01 -0.53
CA LEU A 174 -28.27 17.13 0.13
C LEU A 174 -28.91 15.78 0.49
N VAL A 175 -28.21 14.68 0.22
CA VAL A 175 -28.70 13.30 0.41
C VAL A 175 -27.94 12.59 1.53
N SER A 176 -28.55 11.54 2.07
CA SER A 176 -27.98 10.77 3.17
C SER A 176 -26.68 10.06 2.75
N ILE A 177 -25.63 10.19 3.54
CA ILE A 177 -24.31 9.64 3.20
C ILE A 177 -24.06 8.34 3.96
N ILE A 178 -23.67 7.29 3.25
CA ILE A 178 -23.10 6.06 3.78
C ILE A 178 -21.59 6.16 3.64
N PHE A 179 -20.89 6.25 4.76
CA PHE A 179 -19.43 6.27 4.77
C PHE A 179 -18.87 4.85 4.75
N TYR A 180 -17.75 4.65 4.05
CA TYR A 180 -17.04 3.37 4.05
C TYR A 180 -15.54 3.51 4.32
N LYS A 181 -14.95 2.45 4.88
CA LYS A 181 -13.51 2.26 5.05
C LYS A 181 -13.14 0.84 4.61
N LYS A 182 -12.28 0.71 3.60
CA LYS A 182 -11.71 -0.57 3.19
C LYS A 182 -10.74 -1.06 4.29
N LEU A 183 -10.92 -2.31 4.71
CA LEU A 183 -10.06 -3.04 5.64
C LEU A 183 -9.35 -4.17 4.87
N LYS A 184 -8.41 -4.87 5.52
CA LYS A 184 -7.69 -6.00 4.90
C LYS A 184 -8.63 -7.19 4.60
N ASP A 185 -9.66 -7.34 5.43
CA ASP A 185 -10.58 -8.47 5.49
C ASP A 185 -12.03 -8.09 5.14
N GLY A 186 -12.30 -6.84 4.77
CA GLY A 186 -13.65 -6.41 4.45
C GLY A 186 -13.82 -4.91 4.31
N ILE A 187 -15.05 -4.44 4.54
CA ILE A 187 -15.43 -3.03 4.48
C ILE A 187 -16.20 -2.70 5.75
N LYS A 188 -15.78 -1.65 6.44
CA LYS A 188 -16.57 -1.04 7.51
C LYS A 188 -17.44 0.05 6.90
N ILE A 189 -18.75 0.00 7.16
CA ILE A 189 -19.71 1.05 6.75
C ILE A 189 -20.28 1.77 7.98
N SER A 190 -20.64 3.04 7.82
CA SER A 190 -21.26 3.88 8.86
C SER A 190 -22.31 4.80 8.22
N TYR A 191 -23.53 4.81 8.75
CA TYR A 191 -24.64 5.58 8.20
C TYR A 191 -25.67 5.90 9.31
N ASN A 192 -26.52 6.91 9.08
CA ASN A 192 -27.60 7.27 10.01
C ASN A 192 -28.84 6.38 9.74
N GLU A 193 -29.13 5.46 10.66
CA GLU A 193 -30.24 4.51 10.52
C GLU A 193 -31.62 5.18 10.56
N ASN A 194 -31.76 6.33 11.22
CA ASN A 194 -33.04 7.06 11.31
C ASN A 194 -33.59 7.52 9.95
N VAL A 195 -32.77 7.47 8.91
CA VAL A 195 -33.19 7.76 7.53
C VAL A 195 -34.06 6.62 6.97
N PHE A 196 -33.90 5.40 7.48
CA PHE A 196 -34.55 4.18 6.98
C PHE A 196 -35.67 3.65 7.89
N LEU A 197 -35.96 4.34 9.01
CA LEU A 197 -37.04 4.05 9.96
C LEU A 197 -38.25 4.96 9.69
#